data_AF-F2UB70-F1
#
_entry.id   AF-F2UB70-F1
#
_cell.length_a   1.000
_cell.length_b   1.000
_cell.length_c   1.000
_cell.angle_alpha   90.00
_cell.angle_beta   90.00
_cell.angle_gamma   90.00
#
_symmetry.space_group_name_H-M   'P 1'
#
loop_
_entity.id
_entity.type
_entity.pdbx_description
1 polymer ?
#
loop_
_entity_poly.entity_id
_entity_poly.type
_entity_poly.pdbx_seq_one_letter_code
_entity_poly.pdbx_strand_id
1 'polypeptide(L)'
;MQLKWLSVLAIVALLLTRLPPSSLVSANDDDTVTGEDVGDDMDNVAVDEEAEEEESDIDDLELGPTKLVDVTAIFPDFPTLEIPAGAIVTAVVGLDNKADSPFVVSSIEGSLGAPFDYTQSFQNFTAMPIELRVDAGQQATFTYKFRPSDRFEPRDFALAVVVNLKDQSEGLFVNTAFNQTITLTDPESDVSSKAIFGYILFAAVGVLAFLYSRPKPATKPTKQAAKRVETGAGMVQEDEWLADTNVVQPRRRKRSERKN
;
A
#
# COMPACT_ATOMS: atom_id res chain seq x y z
N MET A 1 -11.89 13.59 20.88
CA MET A 1 -12.27 12.34 20.17
C MET A 1 -11.20 11.24 20.22
N GLN A 2 -9.92 11.56 20.50
CA GLN A 2 -8.78 10.64 20.48
C GLN A 2 -8.78 9.51 21.56
N LEU A 3 -9.39 9.73 22.74
CA LEU A 3 -9.35 8.75 23.84
C LEU A 3 -10.26 7.53 23.66
N LYS A 4 -11.34 7.65 22.88
CA LYS A 4 -12.31 6.56 22.68
C LYS A 4 -11.73 5.43 21.81
N TRP A 5 -10.87 5.77 20.86
CA TRP A 5 -10.24 4.82 19.93
C TRP A 5 -9.16 3.98 20.61
N LEU A 6 -8.39 4.57 21.52
CA LEU A 6 -7.40 3.86 22.33
C LEU A 6 -8.01 2.79 23.25
N SER A 7 -9.22 3.05 23.75
CA SER A 7 -9.95 2.11 24.61
C SER A 7 -10.45 0.88 23.83
N VAL A 8 -10.92 1.09 22.60
CA VAL A 8 -11.39 0.01 21.72
C VAL A 8 -10.22 -0.87 21.28
N LEU A 9 -9.09 -0.28 20.92
CA LEU A 9 -7.88 -1.01 20.54
C LEU A 9 -7.32 -1.87 21.68
N ALA A 10 -7.34 -1.35 22.92
CA ALA A 10 -6.92 -2.10 24.10
C ALA A 10 -7.83 -3.30 24.39
N ILE A 11 -9.15 -3.16 24.17
CA ILE A 11 -10.11 -4.25 24.36
C ILE A 11 -9.97 -5.32 23.26
N VAL A 12 -9.76 -4.91 22.01
CA VAL A 12 -9.52 -5.84 20.88
C VAL A 12 -8.21 -6.62 21.09
N ALA A 13 -7.14 -5.96 21.53
CA ALA A 13 -5.87 -6.61 21.86
C ALA A 13 -6.03 -7.60 23.04
N LEU A 14 -6.82 -7.26 24.06
CA LEU A 14 -7.11 -8.17 25.18
C LEU A 14 -7.93 -9.39 24.72
N LEU A 15 -8.88 -9.19 23.79
CA LEU A 15 -9.72 -10.26 23.25
C LEU A 15 -8.92 -11.25 22.38
N LEU A 16 -7.96 -10.76 21.60
CA LEU A 16 -7.06 -11.57 20.76
C LEU A 16 -6.12 -12.47 21.57
N THR A 17 -5.77 -12.10 22.80
CA THR A 17 -4.90 -12.92 23.69
C THR A 17 -5.64 -14.05 24.42
N ARG A 18 -6.98 -14.10 24.31
CA ARG A 18 -7.85 -15.09 24.97
C ARG A 18 -8.33 -16.20 24.03
N LEU A 19 -8.02 -16.14 22.73
CA LEU A 19 -8.38 -17.17 21.77
C LEU A 19 -7.29 -18.25 21.70
N PRO A 20 -7.65 -19.55 21.73
CA PRO A 20 -6.71 -20.64 21.54
C PRO A 20 -6.16 -20.63 20.09
N PRO A 21 -4.92 -21.10 19.86
CA PRO A 21 -4.23 -21.01 18.56
C PRO A 21 -4.86 -21.82 17.41
N SER A 22 -6.00 -22.47 17.63
CA SER A 22 -6.62 -23.40 16.69
C SER A 22 -7.78 -22.81 15.87
N SER A 23 -8.04 -21.50 15.91
CA SER A 23 -9.13 -20.88 15.15
C SER A 23 -8.70 -20.02 13.96
N LEU A 24 -7.46 -20.12 13.48
CA LEU A 24 -7.09 -19.64 12.15
C LEU A 24 -7.45 -20.72 11.12
N VAL A 25 -8.72 -20.79 10.75
CA VAL A 25 -9.16 -21.55 9.57
C VAL A 25 -9.02 -20.62 8.36
N SER A 26 -8.09 -20.96 7.47
CA SER A 26 -8.05 -20.42 6.12
C SER A 26 -9.23 -21.03 5.36
N ALA A 27 -10.24 -20.22 5.03
CA ALA A 27 -11.25 -20.61 4.06
C ALA A 27 -10.62 -20.52 2.67
N ASN A 28 -10.28 -21.68 2.10
CA ASN A 28 -9.93 -21.83 0.71
C ASN A 28 -11.16 -22.48 0.06
N ASP A 29 -12.03 -21.66 -0.53
CA ASP A 29 -13.16 -22.13 -1.32
C ASP A 29 -12.62 -22.58 -2.68
N ASP A 30 -12.49 -23.89 -2.85
CA ASP A 30 -12.28 -24.55 -4.15
C ASP A 30 -13.39 -25.60 -4.28
N ASP A 31 -14.55 -25.16 -4.74
CA ASP A 31 -15.69 -26.00 -5.06
C ASP A 31 -15.51 -26.58 -6.47
N THR A 32 -14.96 -27.79 -6.54
CA THR A 32 -15.02 -28.64 -7.75
C THR A 32 -15.95 -29.82 -7.49
N VAL A 33 -17.24 -29.65 -7.81
CA VAL A 33 -18.22 -30.73 -7.91
C VAL A 33 -18.51 -31.02 -9.39
N THR A 34 -17.96 -32.15 -9.81
CA THR A 34 -18.46 -33.13 -10.78
C THR A 34 -19.77 -32.82 -11.55
N GLY A 35 -19.61 -32.69 -12.87
CA GLY A 35 -20.19 -33.60 -13.86
C GLY A 35 -21.69 -33.60 -14.07
N GLU A 36 -22.13 -33.16 -15.25
CA GLU A 36 -23.18 -33.84 -16.03
C GLU A 36 -23.13 -33.39 -17.51
N ASP A 37 -23.16 -34.39 -18.37
CA ASP A 37 -23.10 -34.40 -19.83
C ASP A 37 -24.49 -34.14 -20.41
N VAL A 38 -24.63 -33.11 -21.27
CA VAL A 38 -25.75 -33.02 -22.24
C VAL A 38 -25.30 -32.26 -23.49
N GLY A 39 -25.13 -33.01 -24.59
CA GLY A 39 -25.91 -32.77 -25.82
C GLY A 39 -25.37 -31.79 -26.86
N ASP A 40 -24.88 -32.39 -27.94
CA ASP A 40 -24.55 -31.83 -29.26
C ASP A 40 -25.69 -31.05 -29.95
N ASP A 41 -25.24 -30.13 -30.82
CA ASP A 41 -25.85 -29.63 -32.07
C ASP A 41 -27.21 -28.90 -32.06
N MET A 42 -27.21 -27.63 -32.52
CA MET A 42 -27.88 -27.20 -33.78
C MET A 42 -27.87 -25.67 -34.03
N ASP A 43 -27.57 -25.34 -35.30
CA ASP A 43 -28.12 -24.25 -36.13
C ASP A 43 -27.71 -22.78 -35.97
N ASN A 44 -26.79 -22.36 -36.86
CA ASN A 44 -26.98 -21.37 -37.93
C ASN A 44 -27.90 -20.15 -37.68
N VAL A 45 -27.31 -18.96 -37.50
CA VAL A 45 -27.82 -17.70 -38.04
C VAL A 45 -26.64 -16.82 -38.49
N ALA A 46 -26.49 -16.67 -39.80
CA ALA A 46 -25.74 -15.57 -40.40
C ALA A 46 -26.52 -14.27 -40.15
N VAL A 47 -25.92 -13.33 -39.43
CA VAL A 47 -26.39 -11.93 -39.36
C VAL A 47 -25.37 -11.08 -40.09
N ASP A 48 -25.80 -10.65 -41.26
CA ASP A 48 -25.26 -9.56 -42.04
C ASP A 48 -25.80 -8.26 -41.44
N GLU A 49 -24.94 -7.48 -40.77
CA GLU A 49 -25.22 -6.10 -40.40
C GLU A 49 -24.03 -5.25 -40.87
N GLU A 50 -24.20 -4.72 -42.08
CA GLU A 50 -23.51 -3.53 -42.57
C GLU A 50 -23.80 -2.37 -41.60
N ALA A 51 -22.92 -2.17 -40.64
CA ALA A 51 -22.78 -0.89 -39.94
C ALA A 51 -21.70 -0.10 -40.68
N GLU A 52 -22.14 0.82 -41.53
CA GLU A 52 -21.30 1.89 -42.06
C GLU A 52 -20.82 2.74 -40.87
N GLU A 53 -19.63 2.43 -40.39
CA GLU A 53 -18.85 3.36 -39.56
C GLU A 53 -18.49 4.54 -40.47
N GLU A 54 -19.27 5.62 -40.40
CA GLU A 54 -18.77 6.93 -40.80
C GLU A 54 -17.65 7.32 -39.83
N GLU A 55 -16.45 6.79 -40.10
CA GLU A 55 -15.19 7.40 -39.67
C GLU A 55 -15.17 8.80 -40.30
N SER A 56 -15.69 9.78 -39.57
CA SER A 56 -15.53 11.18 -39.94
C SER A 56 -14.03 11.47 -39.96
N ASP A 57 -13.50 11.71 -41.16
CA ASP A 57 -12.15 12.19 -41.48
C ASP A 57 -11.83 13.50 -40.72
N ILE A 58 -11.57 13.42 -39.41
CA ILE A 58 -11.13 14.54 -38.57
C ILE A 58 -9.59 14.56 -38.48
N ASP A 59 -8.91 13.51 -38.94
CA ASP A 59 -7.48 13.29 -38.71
C ASP A 59 -6.52 14.17 -39.54
N ASP A 60 -7.01 14.95 -40.50
CA ASP A 60 -6.15 15.72 -41.43
C ASP A 60 -6.22 17.25 -41.30
N LEU A 61 -6.87 17.78 -40.26
CA LEU A 61 -6.69 19.19 -39.93
C LEU A 61 -5.38 19.34 -39.15
N GLU A 62 -4.29 19.69 -39.83
CA GLU A 62 -3.07 20.19 -39.18
C GLU A 62 -3.40 21.50 -38.44
N LEU A 63 -3.89 21.38 -37.22
CA LEU A 63 -4.25 22.51 -36.36
C LEU A 63 -2.97 23.16 -35.84
N GLY A 64 -2.53 24.21 -36.52
CA GLY A 64 -1.36 25.00 -36.12
C GLY A 64 -1.66 26.04 -35.03
N PRO A 65 -0.63 26.51 -34.32
CA PRO A 65 -0.76 27.62 -33.39
C PRO A 65 -0.93 28.95 -34.13
N THR A 66 -1.84 29.79 -33.64
CA THR A 66 -1.96 31.18 -34.11
C THR A 66 -0.99 32.09 -33.37
N LYS A 67 -0.34 33.01 -34.10
CA LYS A 67 0.55 34.04 -33.53
C LYS A 67 -0.21 35.27 -33.01
N LEU A 68 -1.53 35.31 -33.20
CA LEU A 68 -2.36 36.47 -32.86
C LEU A 68 -2.93 36.39 -31.44
N VAL A 69 -2.84 35.22 -30.81
CA VAL A 69 -3.32 34.99 -29.44
C VAL A 69 -2.15 34.47 -28.62
N ASP A 70 -1.81 35.18 -27.56
CA ASP A 70 -0.81 34.72 -26.60
C ASP A 70 -1.51 33.97 -25.47
N VAL A 71 -1.00 32.79 -25.14
CA VAL A 71 -1.55 31.95 -24.09
C VAL A 71 -0.41 31.58 -23.14
N THR A 72 -0.68 31.56 -21.84
CA THR A 72 0.31 31.20 -20.82
C THR A 72 -0.40 30.48 -19.68
N ALA A 73 0.20 29.43 -19.13
CA ALA A 73 -0.29 28.80 -17.91
C ALA A 73 0.68 28.96 -16.74
N ILE A 74 0.14 29.09 -15.53
CA ILE A 74 0.88 29.09 -14.28
C ILE A 74 0.26 28.11 -13.27
N PHE A 75 1.08 27.60 -12.37
CA PHE A 75 0.70 26.62 -11.35
C PHE A 75 0.87 27.23 -9.95
N PRO A 76 -0.15 27.92 -9.41
CA PRO A 76 -0.03 28.62 -8.12
C PRO A 76 0.22 27.66 -6.95
N ASP A 77 -0.34 26.45 -7.00
CA ASP A 77 -0.20 25.44 -5.94
C ASP A 77 1.19 24.79 -5.95
N PHE A 78 1.85 24.72 -7.12
CA PHE A 78 3.13 24.03 -7.34
C PHE A 78 4.09 24.88 -8.17
N PRO A 79 4.63 26.00 -7.62
CA PRO A 79 5.52 26.90 -8.35
C PRO A 79 6.87 26.28 -8.70
N THR A 80 7.29 25.22 -7.98
CA THR A 80 8.51 24.45 -8.27
C THR A 80 8.31 23.36 -9.32
N LEU A 81 7.07 23.15 -9.82
CA LEU A 81 6.71 22.08 -10.76
C LEU A 81 6.94 20.66 -10.21
N GLU A 82 7.04 20.53 -8.88
CA GLU A 82 7.06 19.25 -8.18
C GLU A 82 5.62 18.91 -7.75
N ILE A 83 5.02 17.92 -8.40
CA ILE A 83 3.60 17.59 -8.23
C ILE A 83 3.48 16.18 -7.64
N PRO A 84 2.81 15.99 -6.50
CA PRO A 84 2.54 14.66 -5.97
C PRO A 84 1.61 13.88 -6.91
N ALA A 85 1.97 12.64 -7.22
CA ALA A 85 1.14 11.73 -8.01
C ALA A 85 -0.22 11.55 -7.33
N GLY A 86 -1.30 11.59 -8.12
CA GLY A 86 -2.66 11.52 -7.59
C GLY A 86 -3.17 12.81 -6.90
N ALA A 87 -2.41 13.90 -6.85
CA ALA A 87 -2.92 15.20 -6.38
C ALA A 87 -3.72 15.93 -7.46
N ILE A 88 -4.68 16.75 -7.06
CA ILE A 88 -5.39 17.65 -7.98
C ILE A 88 -4.52 18.89 -8.16
N VAL A 89 -4.14 19.16 -9.41
CA VAL A 89 -3.32 20.30 -9.80
C VAL A 89 -4.22 21.37 -10.39
N THR A 90 -4.05 22.61 -9.95
CA THR A 90 -4.71 23.77 -10.53
C THR A 90 -3.74 24.50 -11.46
N ALA A 91 -4.07 24.57 -12.74
CA ALA A 91 -3.43 25.43 -13.72
C ALA A 91 -4.31 26.66 -13.97
N VAL A 92 -3.71 27.85 -13.88
CA VAL A 92 -4.36 29.10 -14.26
C VAL A 92 -3.84 29.47 -15.64
N VAL A 93 -4.73 29.42 -16.63
CA VAL A 93 -4.43 29.69 -18.04
C VAL A 93 -4.89 31.09 -18.37
N GLY A 94 -3.95 31.98 -18.67
CA GLY A 94 -4.19 33.32 -19.19
C GLY A 94 -4.19 33.30 -20.72
N LEU A 95 -5.12 34.04 -21.31
CA LEU A 95 -5.22 34.26 -22.74
C LEU A 95 -5.28 35.76 -23.01
N ASP A 96 -4.45 36.22 -23.94
CA ASP A 96 -4.39 37.60 -24.41
C ASP A 96 -4.67 37.64 -25.91
N ASN A 97 -5.85 38.14 -26.29
CA ASN A 97 -6.24 38.25 -27.69
C ASN A 97 -5.65 39.53 -28.29
N LYS A 98 -4.54 39.40 -29.01
CA LYS A 98 -3.86 40.50 -29.71
C LYS A 98 -4.32 40.67 -31.16
N ALA A 99 -5.30 39.89 -31.59
CA ALA A 99 -5.86 40.00 -32.93
C ALA A 99 -6.83 41.18 -33.02
N ASP A 100 -7.08 41.62 -34.25
CA ASP A 100 -8.16 42.57 -34.57
C ASP A 100 -9.54 41.88 -34.62
N SER A 101 -9.58 40.55 -34.55
CA SER A 101 -10.80 39.75 -34.51
C SER A 101 -11.03 39.05 -33.16
N PRO A 102 -12.29 38.87 -32.75
CA PRO A 102 -12.67 38.03 -31.62
C PRO A 102 -12.36 36.54 -31.89
N PHE A 103 -11.84 35.86 -30.86
CA PHE A 103 -11.63 34.41 -30.83
C PHE A 103 -12.57 33.75 -29.82
N VAL A 104 -12.92 32.49 -30.06
CA VAL A 104 -13.69 31.66 -29.13
C VAL A 104 -12.79 30.56 -28.57
N VAL A 105 -12.70 30.49 -27.25
CA VAL A 105 -12.00 29.41 -26.54
C VAL A 105 -12.93 28.21 -26.46
N SER A 106 -12.61 27.15 -27.19
CA SER A 106 -13.44 25.93 -27.27
C SER A 106 -13.20 25.03 -26.07
N SER A 107 -11.98 24.53 -25.91
CA SER A 107 -11.59 23.67 -24.80
C SER A 107 -10.15 23.92 -24.36
N ILE A 108 -9.86 23.56 -23.12
CA ILE A 108 -8.50 23.46 -22.59
C ILE A 108 -8.22 22.00 -22.28
N GLU A 109 -7.06 21.53 -22.71
CA GLU A 109 -6.67 20.13 -22.61
C GLU A 109 -5.24 20.07 -22.10
N GLY A 110 -4.93 18.99 -21.38
CA GLY A 110 -3.58 18.74 -20.94
C GLY A 110 -3.20 17.30 -21.25
N SER A 111 -1.90 17.09 -21.47
CA SER A 111 -1.35 15.75 -21.64
C SER A 111 -0.03 15.62 -20.90
N LEU A 112 0.23 14.40 -20.45
CA LEU A 112 1.47 14.01 -19.82
C LEU A 112 2.18 13.02 -20.74
N GLY A 113 3.40 13.34 -21.17
CA GLY A 113 4.18 12.55 -22.11
C GLY A 113 5.61 12.32 -21.66
N ALA A 114 6.40 11.68 -22.52
CA ALA A 114 7.82 11.47 -22.26
C ALA A 114 8.62 12.77 -22.47
N PRO A 115 9.60 13.08 -21.59
CA PRO A 115 10.36 14.34 -21.70
C PRO A 115 11.29 14.41 -22.93
N PHE A 116 11.64 13.25 -23.51
CA PHE A 116 12.56 13.16 -24.67
C PHE A 116 11.85 12.76 -25.97
N ASP A 117 10.56 12.40 -25.90
CA ASP A 117 9.77 11.95 -27.05
C ASP A 117 8.33 12.44 -26.91
N TYR A 118 7.97 13.43 -27.72
CA TYR A 118 6.65 14.08 -27.71
C TYR A 118 5.60 13.34 -28.54
N THR A 119 5.96 12.22 -29.19
CA THR A 119 5.00 11.42 -29.96
C THR A 119 4.16 10.51 -29.06
N GLN A 120 4.63 10.22 -27.86
CA GLN A 120 3.97 9.34 -26.91
C GLN A 120 3.44 10.11 -25.69
N SER A 121 2.12 10.09 -25.54
CA SER A 121 1.44 10.56 -24.33
C SER A 121 1.14 9.38 -23.41
N PHE A 122 1.52 9.47 -22.14
CA PHE A 122 1.19 8.49 -21.11
C PHE A 122 -0.22 8.68 -20.57
N GLN A 123 -0.67 9.93 -20.43
CA GLN A 123 -2.01 10.25 -19.96
C GLN A 123 -2.50 11.54 -20.60
N ASN A 124 -3.63 11.46 -21.31
CA ASN A 124 -4.40 12.63 -21.69
C ASN A 124 -5.36 12.97 -20.54
N PHE A 125 -5.38 14.22 -20.12
CA PHE A 125 -6.32 14.72 -19.13
C PHE A 125 -7.66 15.06 -19.77
N THR A 126 -8.71 15.11 -18.95
CA THR A 126 -10.05 15.44 -19.42
C THR A 126 -10.08 16.85 -20.02
N ALA A 127 -10.62 16.97 -21.23
CA ALA A 127 -10.85 18.26 -21.86
C ALA A 127 -11.89 19.07 -21.07
N MET A 128 -11.57 20.33 -20.79
CA MET A 128 -12.49 21.28 -20.17
C MET A 128 -13.13 22.14 -21.27
N PRO A 129 -14.41 21.91 -21.64
CA PRO A 129 -15.12 22.78 -22.57
C PRO A 129 -15.44 24.12 -21.90
N ILE A 130 -15.27 25.21 -22.63
CA ILE A 130 -15.46 26.57 -22.12
C ILE A 130 -16.42 27.36 -23.02
N GLU A 131 -16.23 27.29 -24.34
CA GLU A 131 -17.04 28.00 -25.35
C GLU A 131 -17.20 29.50 -25.08
N LEU A 132 -16.13 30.15 -24.60
CA LEU A 132 -16.15 31.57 -24.26
C LEU A 132 -15.54 32.43 -25.38
N ARG A 133 -16.28 33.45 -25.82
CA ARG A 133 -15.79 34.46 -26.75
C ARG A 133 -14.95 35.51 -26.02
N VAL A 134 -13.77 35.79 -26.57
CA VAL A 134 -12.84 36.84 -26.12
C VAL A 134 -12.70 37.86 -27.25
N ASP A 135 -13.14 39.08 -27.01
CA ASP A 135 -13.11 40.13 -28.03
C ASP A 135 -11.66 40.61 -28.32
N ALA A 136 -11.50 41.33 -29.42
CA ALA A 136 -10.20 41.89 -29.83
C ALA A 136 -9.60 42.78 -28.74
N GLY A 137 -8.33 42.56 -28.40
CA GLY A 137 -7.61 43.30 -27.36
C GLY A 137 -8.03 42.98 -25.93
N GLN A 138 -8.89 41.96 -25.71
CA GLN A 138 -9.28 41.53 -24.37
C GLN A 138 -8.44 40.36 -23.87
N GLN A 139 -8.37 40.27 -22.54
CA GLN A 139 -7.73 39.18 -21.82
C GLN A 139 -8.79 38.36 -21.08
N ALA A 140 -8.60 37.05 -21.08
CA ALA A 140 -9.41 36.11 -20.32
C ALA A 140 -8.50 35.21 -19.48
N THR A 141 -9.04 34.71 -18.37
CA THR A 141 -8.32 33.79 -17.50
C THR A 141 -9.22 32.64 -17.11
N PHE A 142 -8.69 31.43 -17.25
CA PHE A 142 -9.39 30.18 -17.02
C PHE A 142 -8.65 29.38 -15.97
N THR A 143 -9.40 28.62 -15.18
CA THR A 143 -8.83 27.69 -14.20
C THR A 143 -9.06 26.28 -14.70
N TYR A 144 -7.99 25.60 -15.10
CA TYR A 144 -8.01 24.22 -15.54
C TYR A 144 -7.49 23.33 -14.41
N LYS A 145 -8.25 22.29 -14.06
CA LYS A 145 -7.87 21.34 -13.00
C LYS A 145 -7.71 19.96 -13.59
N PHE A 146 -6.59 19.32 -13.28
CA PHE A 146 -6.30 17.96 -13.71
C PHE A 146 -5.68 17.16 -12.57
N ARG A 147 -5.62 15.84 -12.74
CA ARG A 147 -5.11 14.91 -11.74
C ARG A 147 -4.23 13.87 -12.43
N PRO A 148 -2.90 13.92 -12.24
CA PRO A 148 -2.02 12.82 -12.64
C PRO A 148 -2.44 11.52 -11.94
N SER A 149 -2.32 10.39 -12.64
CA SER A 149 -2.55 9.07 -12.06
C SER A 149 -1.70 8.87 -10.79
N ASP A 150 -2.26 8.21 -9.78
CA ASP A 150 -1.57 7.82 -8.54
C ASP A 150 -0.58 6.66 -8.75
N ARG A 151 -0.65 6.00 -9.91
CA ARG A 151 0.22 4.89 -10.29
C ARG A 151 1.54 5.35 -10.90
N PHE A 152 1.74 6.65 -11.09
CA PHE A 152 2.99 7.17 -11.60
C PHE A 152 4.07 7.12 -10.53
N GLU A 153 5.23 6.61 -10.94
CA GLU A 153 6.42 6.60 -10.11
C GLU A 153 7.08 7.99 -10.10
N PRO A 154 7.85 8.33 -9.05
CA PRO A 154 8.57 9.59 -8.98
C PRO A 154 9.60 9.75 -10.11
N ARG A 155 9.30 10.59 -11.09
CA ARG A 155 10.18 10.90 -12.22
C ARG A 155 9.72 12.15 -12.97
N ASP A 156 10.55 12.56 -13.92
CA ASP A 156 10.26 13.68 -14.81
C ASP A 156 9.37 13.27 -15.98
N PHE A 157 8.36 14.11 -16.25
CA PHE A 157 7.42 13.98 -17.35
C PHE A 157 7.28 15.30 -18.09
N ALA A 158 7.01 15.26 -19.40
CA ALA A 158 6.61 16.45 -20.14
C ALA A 158 5.12 16.72 -19.89
N LEU A 159 4.80 17.90 -19.36
CA LEU A 159 3.43 18.38 -19.24
C LEU A 159 3.18 19.38 -20.35
N ALA A 160 2.19 19.08 -21.20
CA ALA A 160 1.66 20.02 -22.18
C ALA A 160 0.25 20.45 -21.75
N VAL A 161 -0.02 21.75 -21.81
CA VAL A 161 -1.37 22.31 -21.68
C VAL A 161 -1.63 23.10 -22.95
N VAL A 162 -2.69 22.72 -23.66
CA VAL A 162 -3.10 23.31 -24.94
C VAL A 162 -4.48 23.92 -24.81
N VAL A 163 -4.71 24.96 -25.61
CA VAL A 163 -5.97 25.68 -25.68
C VAL A 163 -6.45 25.65 -27.12
N ASN A 164 -7.64 25.10 -27.30
CA ASN A 164 -8.30 24.99 -28.59
C ASN A 164 -9.13 26.26 -28.83
N LEU A 165 -8.83 26.95 -29.92
CA LEU A 165 -9.38 28.24 -30.30
C LEU A 165 -10.16 28.09 -31.62
N LYS A 166 -11.22 28.88 -31.76
CA LYS A 166 -12.00 29.04 -32.98
C LYS A 166 -12.05 30.50 -33.37
N ASP A 167 -11.74 30.80 -34.63
CA ASP A 167 -11.97 32.14 -35.20
C ASP A 167 -13.44 32.29 -35.67
N GLN A 168 -13.83 33.49 -36.09
CA GLN A 168 -15.16 33.79 -36.64
C GLN A 168 -15.51 32.95 -37.88
N SER A 169 -14.49 32.48 -38.60
CA SER A 169 -14.67 31.63 -39.79
C SER A 169 -14.72 30.14 -39.44
N GLU A 170 -14.90 29.79 -38.16
CA GLU A 170 -14.83 28.43 -37.61
C GLU A 170 -13.48 27.72 -37.83
N GLY A 171 -12.44 28.47 -38.20
CA GLY A 171 -11.06 27.97 -38.26
C GLY A 171 -10.59 27.56 -36.87
N LEU A 172 -10.18 26.29 -36.73
CA LEU A 172 -9.65 25.72 -35.51
C LEU A 172 -8.15 26.01 -35.40
N PHE A 173 -7.71 26.43 -34.22
CA PHE A 173 -6.30 26.68 -33.89
C PHE A 173 -5.97 26.07 -32.54
N VAL A 174 -4.75 25.57 -32.38
CA VAL A 174 -4.29 24.95 -31.13
C VAL A 174 -3.08 25.71 -30.61
N ASN A 175 -3.24 26.41 -29.50
CA ASN A 175 -2.15 27.15 -28.88
C ASN A 175 -1.68 26.47 -27.60
N THR A 176 -0.37 26.25 -27.50
CA THR A 176 0.24 25.64 -26.33
C THR A 176 0.48 26.69 -25.24
N ALA A 177 -0.25 26.59 -24.13
CA ALA A 177 -0.11 27.48 -22.97
C ALA A 177 1.09 27.13 -22.09
N PHE A 178 1.44 25.84 -22.04
CA PHE A 178 2.55 25.31 -21.27
C PHE A 178 3.10 24.05 -21.95
N ASN A 179 4.42 23.93 -22.02
CA ASN A 179 5.08 22.73 -22.51
C ASN A 179 6.46 22.66 -21.87
N GLN A 180 6.50 22.14 -20.64
CA GLN A 180 7.74 21.99 -19.87
C GLN A 180 7.72 20.69 -19.09
N THR A 181 8.90 20.29 -18.63
CA THR A 181 9.07 19.13 -17.77
C THR A 181 8.62 19.44 -16.34
N ILE A 182 7.81 18.56 -15.77
CA ILE A 182 7.43 18.55 -14.36
C ILE A 182 8.00 17.29 -13.69
N THR A 183 8.25 17.36 -12.39
CA THR A 183 8.68 16.20 -11.61
C THR A 183 7.51 15.68 -10.81
N LEU A 184 7.10 14.44 -11.05
CA LEU A 184 6.13 13.77 -10.20
C LEU A 184 6.84 13.23 -8.95
N THR A 185 6.22 13.42 -7.79
CA THR A 185 6.70 12.90 -6.50
C THR A 185 5.69 11.91 -5.94
N ASP A 186 6.10 11.10 -4.96
CA ASP A 186 5.16 10.22 -4.28
C ASP A 186 4.09 11.04 -3.56
N PRO A 187 2.83 10.57 -3.51
CA PRO A 187 1.83 11.18 -2.66
C PRO A 187 2.36 11.21 -1.22
N GLU A 188 2.23 12.35 -0.55
CA GLU A 188 2.56 12.42 0.87
C GLU A 188 1.67 11.43 1.61
N SER A 189 2.27 10.32 2.05
CA SER A 189 1.59 9.41 2.95
C SER A 189 1.50 10.09 4.31
N ASP A 190 0.28 10.43 4.73
CA ASP A 190 -0.02 10.99 6.06
C ASP A 190 0.57 10.14 7.20
N VAL A 191 0.87 8.87 6.91
CA VAL A 191 1.51 7.95 7.84
C VAL A 191 2.99 7.84 7.52
N SER A 192 3.81 8.58 8.27
CA SER A 192 5.27 8.50 8.15
C SER A 192 5.76 7.07 8.40
N SER A 193 6.28 6.40 7.37
CA SER A 193 6.90 5.08 7.47
C SER A 193 7.99 5.02 8.55
N LYS A 194 8.70 6.12 8.77
CA LYS A 194 9.67 6.27 9.86
C LYS A 194 9.03 6.16 11.24
N ALA A 195 7.85 6.75 11.43
CA ALA A 195 7.12 6.66 12.69
C ALA A 195 6.57 5.24 12.92
N ILE A 196 5.99 4.61 11.89
CA ILE A 196 5.52 3.22 11.98
C ILE A 196 6.67 2.29 12.37
N PHE A 197 7.80 2.38 11.65
CA PHE A 197 8.98 1.56 11.93
C PHE A 197 9.50 1.81 13.36
N GLY A 198 9.54 3.06 13.81
CA GLY A 198 9.89 3.43 15.17
C GLY A 198 8.98 2.76 16.21
N TYR A 199 7.67 2.81 16.03
CA TYR A 199 6.72 2.19 16.96
C TYR A 199 6.87 0.66 17.03
N ILE A 200 7.06 0.00 15.88
CA ILE A 200 7.31 -1.45 15.82
C ILE A 200 8.61 -1.80 16.55
N LEU A 201 9.67 -1.01 16.34
CA LEU A 201 10.96 -1.20 17.01
C LEU A 201 10.83 -1.03 18.53
N PHE A 202 10.15 0.01 19.00
CA PHE A 202 9.91 0.22 20.43
C PHE A 202 9.08 -0.90 21.05
N ALA A 203 8.06 -1.40 20.36
CA ALA A 203 7.28 -2.54 20.81
C ALA A 203 8.15 -3.82 20.92
N ALA A 204 9.00 -4.08 19.92
CA ALA A 204 9.91 -5.23 19.94
C ALA A 204 10.91 -5.16 21.10
N VAL A 205 11.51 -3.98 21.34
CA VAL A 205 12.40 -3.74 22.49
C VAL A 205 11.64 -3.92 23.81
N GLY A 206 10.41 -3.42 23.90
CA GLY A 206 9.56 -3.59 25.09
C GLY A 206 9.25 -5.06 25.40
N VAL A 207 8.92 -5.85 24.38
CA VAL A 207 8.72 -7.31 24.52
C VAL A 207 10.00 -7.99 24.99
N LEU A 208 11.14 -7.63 24.40
CA LEU A 208 12.43 -8.21 24.77
C LEU A 208 12.78 -7.88 26.23
N ALA A 209 12.63 -6.61 26.64
CA ALA A 209 12.84 -6.18 28.01
C ALA A 209 11.90 -6.89 29.01
N PHE A 210 10.64 -7.11 28.63
CA PHE A 210 9.67 -7.85 29.43
C PHE A 210 10.09 -9.33 29.60
N LEU A 211 10.57 -9.98 28.54
CA LEU A 211 11.08 -11.35 28.61
C LEU A 211 12.34 -11.45 29.47
N TYR A 212 13.27 -10.50 29.37
CA TYR A 212 14.48 -10.44 30.21
C TYR A 212 14.19 -10.16 31.68
N SER A 213 13.12 -9.40 31.97
CA SER A 213 12.71 -9.06 33.33
C SER A 213 11.98 -10.20 34.04
N ARG A 214 11.68 -11.32 33.36
CA ARG A 214 11.07 -12.47 34.01
C ARG A 214 12.05 -13.08 35.02
N PRO A 215 11.67 -13.18 36.31
CA PRO A 215 12.52 -13.80 37.31
C PRO A 215 12.80 -15.25 36.90
N LYS A 216 14.08 -15.64 36.89
CA LYS A 216 14.45 -17.05 36.70
C LYS A 216 13.78 -17.85 37.82
N PRO A 217 13.10 -18.97 37.53
CA PRO A 217 12.51 -19.79 38.59
C PRO A 217 13.65 -20.21 39.51
N ALA A 218 13.51 -19.88 40.80
CA ALA A 218 14.47 -20.29 41.81
C ALA A 218 14.51 -21.82 41.81
N THR A 219 15.59 -22.40 41.28
CA THR A 219 15.91 -23.81 41.47
C THR A 219 16.17 -23.98 42.97
N LYS A 220 15.13 -24.39 43.71
CA LYS A 220 15.31 -24.78 45.11
C LYS A 220 16.34 -25.91 45.11
N PRO A 221 17.50 -25.77 45.78
CA PRO A 221 18.40 -26.91 45.92
C PRO A 221 17.62 -27.96 46.71
N THR A 222 17.37 -29.11 46.08
CA THR A 222 16.94 -30.31 46.79
C THR A 222 17.96 -30.53 47.90
N LYS A 223 17.54 -30.34 49.16
CA LYS A 223 18.36 -30.70 50.32
C LYS A 223 18.59 -32.21 50.23
N GLN A 224 19.74 -32.61 49.68
CA GLN A 224 20.24 -33.95 49.92
C GLN A 224 20.38 -34.07 51.44
N ALA A 225 19.59 -34.95 52.04
CA ALA A 225 19.71 -35.26 53.46
C ALA A 225 21.16 -35.65 53.71
N ALA A 226 21.86 -34.87 54.54
CA ALA A 226 23.22 -35.18 54.93
C ALA A 226 23.24 -36.59 55.53
N LYS A 227 23.89 -37.53 54.82
CA LYS A 227 24.16 -38.87 55.33
C LYS A 227 24.95 -38.68 56.62
N ARG A 228 24.34 -39.01 57.76
CA ARG A 228 25.03 -39.05 59.05
C ARG A 228 26.22 -40.01 58.90
N VAL A 229 27.43 -39.46 58.98
CA VAL A 229 28.65 -40.25 59.11
C VAL A 229 28.78 -40.57 60.59
N GLU A 230 28.37 -41.77 61.00
CA GLU A 230 28.62 -42.24 62.36
C GLU A 230 30.09 -42.60 62.50
N THR A 231 30.77 -41.83 63.34
CA THR A 231 32.12 -42.11 63.81
C THR A 231 31.98 -43.03 65.03
N GLY A 232 32.28 -44.31 64.87
CA GLY A 232 32.20 -45.25 65.99
C GLY A 232 32.56 -46.66 65.55
N ALA A 233 33.70 -47.14 66.04
CA ALA A 233 34.24 -48.46 65.77
C ALA A 233 33.25 -49.57 66.13
N GLY A 234 32.73 -50.22 65.09
CA GLY A 234 31.90 -51.41 65.14
C GLY A 234 31.93 -52.05 63.76
N MET A 235 33.06 -52.64 63.40
CA MET A 235 33.20 -53.47 62.20
C MET A 235 32.17 -54.61 62.27
N VAL A 236 31.13 -54.56 61.45
CA VAL A 236 30.89 -55.50 60.35
C VAL A 236 30.05 -54.74 59.32
N GLN A 237 30.72 -54.21 58.30
CA GLN A 237 30.07 -53.85 57.04
C GLN A 237 29.88 -55.19 56.33
N GLU A 238 28.63 -55.65 56.21
CA GLU A 238 28.32 -56.79 55.36
C GLU A 238 28.54 -56.33 53.91
N ASP A 239 29.75 -56.59 53.41
CA ASP A 239 30.12 -56.22 52.07
C ASP A 239 29.34 -57.11 51.08
N GLU A 240 28.48 -56.50 50.27
CA GLU A 240 27.61 -57.15 49.27
C GLU A 240 28.38 -58.01 48.23
N TRP A 241 29.71 -57.90 48.14
CA TRP A 241 30.53 -58.76 47.28
C TRP A 241 30.82 -60.15 47.89
N LEU A 242 30.53 -60.37 49.17
CA LEU A 242 30.67 -61.66 49.86
C LEU A 242 29.41 -62.55 49.74
N ALA A 243 28.34 -62.06 49.08
CA ALA A 243 27.06 -62.74 48.95
C ALA A 243 27.13 -64.08 48.20
N ASP A 244 28.22 -64.35 47.46
CA ASP A 244 28.40 -65.58 46.67
C ASP A 244 29.34 -66.61 47.35
N THR A 245 29.63 -66.45 48.64
CA THR A 245 30.40 -67.43 49.42
C THR A 245 29.49 -68.16 50.41
N ASN A 246 29.40 -69.49 50.29
CA ASN A 246 28.55 -70.40 51.07
C ASN A 246 29.00 -70.56 52.53
N VAL A 247 29.15 -69.46 53.28
CA VAL A 247 29.43 -69.50 54.72
C VAL A 247 28.12 -69.44 55.48
N VAL A 248 27.73 -70.60 56.01
CA VAL A 248 26.52 -70.79 56.82
C VAL A 248 26.59 -69.93 58.09
N GLN A 249 25.74 -68.91 58.20
CA GLN A 249 25.55 -68.17 59.47
C GLN A 249 24.64 -68.96 60.44
N PRO A 250 24.96 -69.01 61.74
CA PRO A 250 24.18 -69.76 62.72
C PRO A 250 22.87 -69.05 63.10
N ARG A 251 21.73 -69.76 62.97
CA ARG A 251 20.40 -69.26 63.35
C ARG A 251 20.31 -69.06 64.87
N ARG A 252 20.16 -67.82 65.32
CA ARG A 252 19.88 -67.50 66.73
C ARG A 252 18.37 -67.25 66.91
N ARG A 253 17.65 -68.19 67.53
CA ARG A 253 16.21 -68.06 67.84
C ARG A 253 15.97 -67.56 69.27
N LYS A 254 15.22 -66.45 69.32
CA LYS A 254 14.29 -65.86 70.32
C LYS A 254 14.38 -66.29 71.79
N ARG A 255 14.50 -65.29 72.68
CA ARG A 255 14.01 -65.35 74.07
C ARG A 255 12.86 -64.37 74.23
N SER A 256 11.69 -64.90 74.60
CA SER A 256 10.45 -64.17 74.85
C SER A 256 10.51 -63.35 76.13
N GLU A 257 9.92 -62.16 76.08
CA GLU A 257 9.63 -61.27 77.22
C GLU A 257 8.84 -62.01 78.33
N ARG A 258 9.21 -61.75 79.58
CA ARG A 258 8.41 -62.07 80.76
C ARG A 258 7.93 -60.78 81.41
N LYS A 259 6.60 -60.69 81.48
CA LYS A 259 5.79 -59.72 82.19
C LYS A 259 5.90 -59.95 83.70
N ASN A 260 6.30 -58.92 84.45
CA ASN A 260 5.57 -58.31 85.58
C ASN A 260 6.38 -57.16 86.14
#